data_AF-A0A496B7D2-F1
#
_entry.id   AF-A0A496B7D2-F1
#
_cell.length_a   1.000
_cell.length_b   1.000
_cell.length_c   1.000
_cell.angle_alpha   90.00
_cell.angle_beta   90.00
_cell.angle_gamma   90.00
#
_symmetry.space_group_name_H-M   'P 1'
#
loop_
_entity.id
_entity.type
_entity.pdbx_description
1 polymer ?
#
loop_
_entity_poly.entity_id
_entity_poly.type
_entity_poly.pdbx_seq_one_letter_code
_entity_poly.pdbx_strand_id
1 'polypeptide(L)'
;EEWEVPQETDPSWSVETQRLHTRWLSLKRERQAEMDASTARRATSEVLYDGPHSDRSRTRVAGPFTVESLSPHRVQKPLGETAEFNTTPVGETSQSQLTPSPDSSQDFHTHIVAHLKTAGVQNRVKAQRLTFDWLASFPGEYLQAEGAYTDENGASQSVAISIGPRYETVGRQWMSGAVKEAVRRIPKFELLIVLGFTFEGYTADERTRMGSLPILPVKMNPELMIDELKNTGAGNLFMNFGEPDIEIHRQPDDTLVVRLLGVDVFDARQGLVRSNDPGEIACWFIDTDYDEEAFFVRHAYFTGADEPYKKLKQALRAEIDASAWESLYRTESLPFARPEGGKIAVKVINHYGDEVLKVYEV
;
A
#
# COMPACT_ATOMS: atom_id res chain seq x y z
N GLU A 1 14.37 19.46 -26.08
CA GLU A 1 13.86 18.09 -26.30
C GLU A 1 12.62 18.13 -27.22
N GLU A 2 12.36 17.11 -28.04
CA GLU A 2 11.23 17.13 -29.01
C GLU A 2 9.85 17.26 -28.34
N TRP A 3 9.73 16.89 -27.06
CA TRP A 3 8.54 17.01 -26.24
C TRP A 3 8.33 18.40 -25.61
N GLU A 4 9.25 19.33 -25.80
CA GLU A 4 9.14 20.73 -25.32
C GLU A 4 8.42 21.63 -26.32
N VAL A 5 8.14 21.14 -27.53
CA VAL A 5 7.42 21.89 -28.56
C VAL A 5 5.91 21.67 -28.40
N PRO A 6 5.11 22.74 -28.17
CA PRO A 6 3.66 22.62 -27.98
C PRO A 6 2.97 21.94 -29.16
N GLN A 7 1.88 21.20 -28.91
CA GLN A 7 1.08 20.55 -29.96
C GLN A 7 0.15 21.52 -30.68
N GLU A 8 -0.13 22.68 -30.07
CA GLU A 8 -0.93 23.75 -30.61
C GLU A 8 -0.08 25.00 -30.80
N THR A 9 -0.44 25.84 -31.76
CA THR A 9 0.23 27.13 -31.98
C THR A 9 -0.20 28.13 -30.90
N ASP A 10 0.76 28.82 -30.28
CA ASP A 10 0.45 29.88 -29.32
C ASP A 10 0.02 31.18 -30.06
N PRO A 11 -1.09 31.82 -29.65
CA PRO A 11 -1.53 33.10 -30.22
C PRO A 11 -0.53 34.25 -30.07
N SER A 12 0.39 34.17 -29.11
CA SER A 12 1.45 35.16 -28.87
C SER A 12 2.60 35.09 -29.88
N TRP A 13 2.69 34.02 -30.68
CA TRP A 13 3.74 33.84 -31.67
C TRP A 13 3.51 34.69 -32.93
N SER A 14 4.60 35.00 -33.63
CA SER A 14 4.50 35.64 -34.94
C SER A 14 3.82 34.71 -35.96
N VAL A 15 3.12 35.30 -36.94
CA VAL A 15 2.42 34.57 -38.01
C VAL A 15 3.35 33.61 -38.77
N GLU A 16 4.61 34.00 -38.94
CA GLU A 16 5.63 33.16 -39.59
C GLU A 16 6.00 31.94 -38.73
N THR A 17 6.13 32.11 -37.42
CA THR A 17 6.42 31.03 -36.47
C THR A 17 5.27 30.03 -36.40
N GLN A 18 4.02 30.50 -36.37
CA GLN A 18 2.83 29.64 -36.38
C GLN A 18 2.76 28.78 -37.66
N ARG A 19 3.08 29.37 -38.82
CA ARG A 19 3.15 28.64 -40.10
C ARG A 19 4.26 27.58 -40.11
N LEU A 20 5.46 27.91 -39.63
CA LEU A 20 6.58 26.98 -39.55
C LEU A 20 6.29 25.82 -38.59
N HIS A 21 5.70 26.11 -37.44
CA HIS A 21 5.28 25.11 -36.46
C HIS A 21 4.22 24.15 -37.03
N THR A 22 3.21 24.69 -37.71
CA THR A 22 2.17 23.88 -38.37
C THR A 22 2.78 22.96 -39.43
N ARG A 23 3.71 23.48 -40.23
CA ARG A 23 4.43 22.70 -41.25
C ARG A 23 5.30 21.60 -40.63
N TRP A 24 5.99 21.91 -39.54
CA TRP A 24 6.80 20.94 -38.80
C TRP A 24 5.94 19.81 -38.22
N LEU A 25 4.79 20.12 -37.61
CA LEU A 25 3.85 19.13 -37.10
C LEU A 25 3.32 18.20 -38.21
N SER A 26 3.00 18.75 -39.38
CA SER A 26 2.56 17.95 -40.52
C SER A 26 3.65 16.97 -40.99
N LEU A 27 4.88 17.46 -41.15
CA LEU A 27 6.02 16.62 -41.54
C LEU A 27 6.34 15.55 -40.49
N LYS A 28 6.21 15.87 -39.20
CA LYS A 28 6.37 14.92 -38.11
C LYS A 28 5.34 13.79 -38.18
N ARG A 29 4.07 14.13 -38.40
CA ARG A 29 2.98 13.15 -38.55
C ARG A 29 3.20 12.25 -39.77
N GLU A 30 3.63 12.83 -40.89
CA GLU A 30 3.95 12.08 -42.11
C GLU A 30 5.10 11.09 -41.88
N ARG A 31 6.19 11.54 -41.26
CA ARG A 31 7.31 10.67 -40.87
C ARG A 31 6.88 9.56 -39.93
N GLN A 32 6.03 9.86 -38.93
CA GLN A 32 5.53 8.85 -38.01
C GLN A 32 4.68 7.80 -38.76
N ALA A 33 3.81 8.23 -39.67
CA ALA A 33 3.00 7.32 -40.48
C ALA A 33 3.88 6.41 -41.36
N GLU A 34 4.97 6.92 -41.92
CA GLU A 34 5.93 6.11 -42.67
C GLU A 34 6.66 5.08 -41.77
N MET A 35 7.05 5.49 -40.56
CA MET A 35 7.66 4.59 -39.57
C MET A 35 6.71 3.49 -39.12
N ASP A 36 5.44 3.84 -38.87
CA ASP A 36 4.39 2.88 -38.48
C ASP A 36 4.12 1.90 -39.63
N ALA A 37 4.07 2.39 -40.87
CA ALA A 37 3.90 1.54 -42.05
C ALA A 37 5.11 0.63 -42.33
N SER A 38 6.32 1.07 -41.99
CA SER A 38 7.53 0.23 -42.06
C SER A 38 7.53 -0.84 -40.97
N THR A 39 7.14 -0.46 -39.75
CA THR A 39 7.01 -1.37 -38.61
C THR A 39 5.95 -2.42 -38.88
N ALA A 40 4.76 -2.03 -39.37
CA ALA A 40 3.71 -2.98 -39.74
C ALA A 40 4.14 -3.97 -40.84
N ARG A 41 4.98 -3.52 -41.79
CA ARG A 41 5.53 -4.40 -42.85
C ARG A 41 6.58 -5.39 -42.34
N ARG A 42 7.30 -5.05 -41.27
CA ARG A 42 8.41 -5.85 -40.72
C ARG A 42 8.07 -6.55 -39.41
N ALA A 43 6.93 -6.23 -38.82
CA ALA A 43 6.42 -6.89 -37.63
C ALA A 43 6.11 -8.34 -37.99
N THR A 44 6.81 -9.26 -37.34
CA THR A 44 6.53 -10.69 -37.41
C THR A 44 5.13 -10.91 -36.84
N SER A 45 4.15 -11.19 -37.70
CA SER A 45 2.80 -11.50 -37.25
C SER A 45 2.75 -12.96 -36.78
N GLU A 46 2.56 -13.15 -35.48
CA GLU A 46 2.23 -14.46 -34.92
C GLU A 46 0.71 -14.65 -35.00
N VAL A 47 0.26 -15.70 -35.70
CA VAL A 47 -1.16 -16.05 -35.77
C VAL A 47 -1.50 -16.84 -34.53
N LEU A 48 -2.10 -16.18 -33.54
CA LEU A 48 -2.63 -16.83 -32.35
C LEU A 48 -3.94 -17.53 -32.70
N TYR A 49 -3.94 -18.86 -32.70
CA TYR A 49 -5.08 -19.69 -33.12
C TYR A 49 -6.25 -19.71 -32.12
N ASP A 50 -6.04 -19.25 -30.88
CA ASP A 50 -7.05 -19.22 -29.80
C ASP A 50 -7.21 -17.82 -29.17
N GLY A 51 -7.35 -16.79 -30.02
CA GLY A 51 -7.64 -15.43 -29.54
C GLY A 51 -9.13 -15.24 -29.22
N PRO A 52 -9.49 -14.44 -28.19
CA PRO A 52 -10.89 -14.13 -27.91
C PRO A 52 -11.55 -13.38 -29.08
N HIS A 53 -12.75 -13.79 -29.47
CA HIS A 53 -13.52 -13.10 -30.51
C HIS A 53 -14.02 -11.73 -30.04
N SER A 54 -13.86 -10.71 -30.87
CA SER A 54 -14.37 -9.38 -30.59
C SER A 54 -15.90 -9.33 -30.74
N ASP A 55 -16.62 -9.26 -29.62
CA ASP A 55 -18.06 -9.02 -29.59
C ASP A 55 -18.36 -7.53 -29.37
N ARG A 56 -18.80 -6.85 -30.43
CA ARG A 56 -19.14 -5.42 -30.42
C ARG A 56 -20.56 -5.13 -29.92
N SER A 57 -21.37 -6.16 -29.68
CA SER A 57 -22.73 -6.01 -29.14
C SER A 57 -22.74 -5.77 -27.63
N ARG A 58 -21.59 -5.97 -26.96
CA ARG A 58 -21.44 -5.83 -25.52
C ARG A 58 -20.48 -4.69 -25.18
N THR A 59 -21.00 -3.64 -24.55
CA THR A 59 -20.19 -2.53 -24.02
C THR A 59 -19.81 -2.84 -22.58
N ARG A 60 -18.52 -3.08 -22.32
CA ARG A 60 -18.02 -3.27 -20.95
C ARG A 60 -17.92 -1.92 -20.26
N VAL A 61 -18.69 -1.74 -19.18
CA VAL A 61 -18.61 -0.55 -18.33
C VAL A 61 -17.74 -0.90 -17.12
N ALA A 62 -16.50 -0.44 -17.14
CA ALA A 62 -15.52 -0.62 -16.06
C ALA A 62 -15.13 0.76 -15.52
N GLY A 63 -15.09 0.89 -14.19
CA GLY A 63 -14.63 2.11 -13.54
C GLY A 63 -13.11 2.09 -13.34
N PRO A 64 -12.49 3.21 -12.93
CA PRO A 64 -11.05 3.28 -12.64
C PRO A 64 -10.58 2.36 -11.49
N PHE A 65 -11.50 1.71 -10.77
CA PHE A 65 -11.22 0.71 -9.73
C PHE A 65 -11.52 -0.73 -10.17
N THR A 66 -11.88 -0.95 -11.44
CA THR A 66 -12.08 -2.30 -11.99
C THR A 66 -10.74 -2.81 -12.51
N VAL A 67 -10.12 -3.72 -11.78
CA VAL A 67 -8.86 -4.37 -12.16
C VAL A 67 -9.15 -5.82 -12.50
N GLU A 68 -8.67 -6.31 -13.63
CA GLU A 68 -8.63 -7.75 -13.88
C GLU A 68 -7.44 -8.35 -13.12
N SER A 69 -7.73 -9.36 -12.30
CA SER A 69 -6.69 -10.12 -11.62
C SER A 69 -5.84 -10.87 -12.64
N LEU A 70 -4.52 -10.69 -12.57
CA LEU A 70 -3.54 -11.46 -13.34
C LEU A 70 -3.48 -12.94 -12.91
N SER A 71 -4.20 -13.31 -11.85
CA SER A 71 -4.27 -14.68 -11.32
C SER A 71 -5.68 -15.24 -11.50
N PRO A 72 -6.03 -15.78 -12.67
CA PRO A 72 -7.38 -16.31 -12.96
C PRO A 72 -7.79 -17.51 -12.09
N HIS A 73 -6.87 -18.10 -11.31
CA HIS A 73 -7.09 -19.32 -10.54
C HIS A 73 -7.31 -19.11 -9.04
N ARG A 74 -7.32 -17.87 -8.52
CA ARG A 74 -7.44 -17.61 -7.09
C ARG A 74 -8.77 -16.98 -6.74
N VAL A 75 -9.80 -17.82 -6.59
CA VAL A 75 -11.06 -17.44 -5.94
C VAL A 75 -10.83 -17.50 -4.43
N GLN A 76 -10.90 -16.35 -3.74
CA GLN A 76 -10.97 -16.35 -2.28
C GLN A 76 -12.24 -17.10 -1.86
N LYS A 77 -12.12 -18.11 -0.99
CA LYS A 77 -13.31 -18.65 -0.32
C LYS A 77 -13.84 -17.57 0.64
N PRO A 78 -15.14 -17.24 0.62
CA PRO A 78 -15.72 -16.33 1.58
C PRO A 78 -15.51 -16.85 3.00
N LEU A 79 -15.20 -15.95 3.93
CA LEU A 79 -15.06 -16.26 5.35
C LEU A 79 -16.45 -16.63 5.91
N GLY A 80 -16.68 -17.91 6.21
CA GLY A 80 -17.94 -18.36 6.82
C GLY A 80 -18.42 -19.77 6.50
N GLU A 81 -17.84 -20.46 5.50
CA GLU A 81 -18.22 -21.85 5.24
C GLU A 81 -17.45 -22.79 6.18
N THR A 82 -18.09 -23.08 7.31
CA THR A 82 -17.75 -24.20 8.18
C THR A 82 -17.60 -25.46 7.34
N ALA A 83 -16.48 -26.15 7.57
CA ALA A 83 -16.16 -27.43 6.97
C ALA A 83 -17.30 -28.42 7.25
N GLU A 84 -18.01 -28.85 6.20
CA GLU A 84 -18.72 -30.13 6.10
C GLU A 84 -19.57 -30.17 4.81
N PHE A 85 -18.98 -30.50 3.66
CA PHE A 85 -19.72 -31.14 2.57
C PHE A 85 -18.76 -31.97 1.71
N ASN A 86 -18.49 -33.18 2.18
CA ASN A 86 -17.91 -34.25 1.37
C ASN A 86 -19.02 -34.86 0.51
N THR A 87 -19.16 -34.40 -0.73
CA THR A 87 -19.79 -35.18 -1.80
C THR A 87 -19.00 -35.01 -3.08
N THR A 88 -18.11 -35.97 -3.34
CA THR A 88 -17.43 -36.17 -4.62
C THR A 88 -18.40 -36.72 -5.66
N PRO A 89 -18.38 -36.21 -6.90
CA PRO A 89 -18.56 -37.03 -8.08
C PRO A 89 -17.20 -37.35 -8.69
N VAL A 90 -17.04 -38.61 -9.06
CA VAL A 90 -15.86 -39.19 -9.70
C VAL A 90 -15.79 -38.71 -11.15
N GLY A 91 -14.71 -38.03 -11.54
CA GLY A 91 -14.40 -37.73 -12.93
C GLY A 91 -13.54 -36.48 -13.09
N GLU A 92 -12.36 -36.66 -13.68
CA GLU A 92 -11.42 -35.64 -14.16
C GLU A 92 -10.39 -35.11 -13.15
N THR A 93 -9.25 -35.79 -13.21
CA THR A 93 -7.95 -35.49 -12.62
C THR A 93 -7.46 -34.10 -13.01
N SER A 94 -7.58 -33.12 -12.11
CA SER A 94 -6.61 -32.03 -11.82
C SER A 94 -7.29 -30.96 -10.94
N GLN A 95 -7.59 -31.31 -9.70
CA GLN A 95 -7.92 -30.32 -8.67
C GLN A 95 -7.07 -30.63 -7.45
N SER A 96 -6.01 -29.84 -7.27
CA SER A 96 -5.22 -29.79 -6.05
C SER A 96 -6.16 -29.50 -4.89
N GLN A 97 -6.38 -30.53 -4.07
CA GLN A 97 -7.19 -30.44 -2.87
C GLN A 97 -6.59 -29.38 -1.95
N LEU A 98 -7.48 -28.44 -1.59
CA LEU A 98 -7.27 -27.26 -0.78
C LEU A 98 -7.04 -27.60 0.70
N THR A 99 -5.82 -28.01 0.99
CA THR A 99 -5.16 -27.75 2.28
C THR A 99 -3.81 -27.15 1.93
N PRO A 100 -3.38 -26.01 2.51
CA PRO A 100 -2.01 -25.56 2.33
C PRO A 100 -1.12 -26.69 2.86
N SER A 101 -0.49 -27.43 1.96
CA SER A 101 0.55 -28.37 2.34
C SER A 101 1.64 -27.57 3.06
N PRO A 102 2.31 -28.13 4.08
CA PRO A 102 3.41 -27.46 4.77
C PRO A 102 4.46 -26.90 3.78
N ASP A 103 4.66 -27.59 2.66
CA ASP A 103 5.50 -27.14 1.54
C ASP A 103 5.08 -25.76 1.00
N SER A 104 3.78 -25.50 0.79
CA SER A 104 3.28 -24.21 0.28
C SER A 104 3.52 -23.02 1.21
N SER A 105 3.64 -23.29 2.53
CA SER A 105 3.94 -22.26 3.55
C SER A 105 5.44 -22.01 3.68
N GLN A 106 6.27 -23.05 3.52
CA GLN A 106 7.72 -22.88 3.48
C GLN A 106 8.14 -22.18 2.19
N ASP A 107 7.51 -22.50 1.07
CA ASP A 107 7.72 -21.84 -0.22
C ASP A 107 7.36 -20.34 -0.12
N PHE A 108 6.26 -20.02 0.57
CA PHE A 108 5.88 -18.64 0.86
C PHE A 108 6.96 -17.87 1.61
N HIS A 109 7.38 -18.38 2.78
CA HIS A 109 8.36 -17.70 3.61
C HIS A 109 9.69 -17.54 2.87
N THR A 110 10.12 -18.57 2.14
CA THR A 110 11.31 -18.52 1.29
C THR A 110 11.20 -17.43 0.22
N HIS A 111 10.05 -17.35 -0.46
CA HIS A 111 9.78 -16.32 -1.46
C HIS A 111 9.84 -14.90 -0.89
N ILE A 112 9.23 -14.69 0.27
CA ILE A 112 9.24 -13.40 0.98
C ILE A 112 10.66 -13.02 1.41
N VAL A 113 11.41 -13.94 2.02
CA VAL A 113 12.81 -13.70 2.44
C VAL A 113 13.69 -13.35 1.24
N ALA A 114 13.52 -14.02 0.11
CA ALA A 114 14.27 -13.74 -1.11
C ALA A 114 14.02 -12.31 -1.64
N HIS A 115 12.76 -11.86 -1.63
CA HIS A 115 12.41 -10.49 -2.02
C HIS A 115 12.84 -9.46 -0.97
N LEU A 116 12.78 -9.79 0.32
CA LEU A 116 13.20 -8.91 1.40
C LEU A 116 14.71 -8.63 1.32
N LYS A 117 15.50 -9.65 0.97
CA LYS A 117 16.95 -9.55 0.83
C LYS A 117 17.38 -8.55 -0.25
N THR A 118 16.63 -8.46 -1.35
CA THR A 118 16.96 -7.58 -2.49
C THR A 118 16.31 -6.20 -2.37
N ALA A 119 15.03 -6.13 -1.95
CA ALA A 119 14.28 -4.90 -1.87
C ALA A 119 14.58 -4.09 -0.61
N GLY A 120 14.99 -4.77 0.48
CA GLY A 120 15.12 -4.18 1.81
C GLY A 120 13.77 -3.73 2.38
N VAL A 121 13.81 -3.07 3.54
CA VAL A 121 12.65 -2.39 4.11
C VAL A 121 12.72 -0.92 3.75
N GLN A 122 11.64 -0.40 3.16
CA GLN A 122 11.58 0.96 2.68
C GLN A 122 10.85 1.84 3.70
N ASN A 123 11.41 3.01 3.91
CA ASN A 123 10.71 4.13 4.53
C ASN A 123 10.20 5.07 3.42
N ARG A 124 9.26 5.97 3.74
CA ARG A 124 8.69 7.01 2.87
C ARG A 124 9.76 7.86 2.19
N VAL A 125 10.91 8.07 2.84
CA VAL A 125 12.07 8.74 2.25
C VAL A 125 12.95 7.71 1.53
N LYS A 126 13.07 7.82 0.21
CA LYS A 126 13.89 6.90 -0.64
C LYS A 126 15.33 6.70 -0.13
N ALA A 127 15.91 7.68 0.55
CA ALA A 127 17.26 7.62 1.12
C ALA A 127 17.37 6.79 2.42
N GLN A 128 16.25 6.43 3.04
CA GLN A 128 16.16 5.73 4.33
C GLN A 128 15.73 4.26 4.20
N ARG A 129 16.20 3.58 3.14
CA ARG A 129 16.01 2.13 2.99
C ARG A 129 16.92 1.38 3.96
N LEU A 130 16.35 0.46 4.74
CA LEU A 130 17.09 -0.53 5.51
C LEU A 130 17.47 -1.69 4.58
N THR A 131 18.78 -1.86 4.40
CA THR A 131 19.37 -2.91 3.59
C THR A 131 20.10 -3.90 4.49
N PHE A 132 19.84 -5.19 4.30
CA PHE A 132 20.46 -6.24 5.09
C PHE A 132 21.86 -6.57 4.55
N ASP A 133 22.84 -6.68 5.44
CA ASP A 133 24.19 -7.17 5.11
C ASP A 133 24.13 -8.66 4.78
N TRP A 134 23.33 -9.39 5.55
CA TRP A 134 22.97 -10.78 5.28
C TRP A 134 21.59 -11.08 5.87
N LEU A 135 20.94 -12.07 5.26
CA LEU A 135 19.65 -12.58 5.70
C LEU A 135 19.59 -14.07 5.40
N ALA A 136 19.21 -14.88 6.39
CA ALA A 136 19.13 -16.33 6.30
C ALA A 136 17.83 -16.83 6.95
N SER A 137 17.27 -17.93 6.41
CA SER A 137 16.08 -18.56 6.99
C SER A 137 16.37 -19.07 8.40
N PHE A 138 15.41 -18.89 9.29
CA PHE A 138 15.46 -19.32 10.67
C PHE A 138 14.30 -20.31 10.93
N PRO A 139 14.56 -21.48 11.53
CA PRO A 139 13.54 -22.50 11.76
C PRO A 139 12.75 -22.23 13.05
N GLY A 140 12.14 -21.05 13.14
CA GLY A 140 11.33 -20.64 14.28
C GLY A 140 9.83 -20.89 14.07
N GLU A 141 9.06 -20.80 15.15
CA GLU A 141 7.60 -20.90 15.09
C GLU A 141 7.00 -19.59 14.59
N TYR A 142 7.46 -18.48 15.16
CA TYR A 142 7.07 -17.11 14.81
C TYR A 142 8.18 -16.35 14.08
N LEU A 143 9.41 -16.87 14.06
CA LEU A 143 10.54 -16.27 13.34
C LEU A 143 10.92 -17.12 12.13
N GLN A 144 11.01 -16.50 10.96
CA GLN A 144 11.29 -17.20 9.70
C GLN A 144 12.63 -16.81 9.10
N ALA A 145 13.25 -15.73 9.56
CA ALA A 145 14.62 -15.36 9.18
C ALA A 145 15.34 -14.59 10.28
N GLU A 146 16.67 -14.65 10.24
CA GLU A 146 17.57 -13.79 11.00
C GLU A 146 18.57 -13.12 10.06
N GLY A 147 19.07 -11.97 10.47
CA GLY A 147 20.00 -11.19 9.68
C GLY A 147 20.78 -10.17 10.49
N ALA A 148 21.56 -9.37 9.77
CA ALA A 148 22.13 -8.15 10.31
C ALA A 148 22.06 -7.03 9.28
N TYR A 149 22.04 -5.79 9.76
CA TYR A 149 22.19 -4.60 8.92
C TYR A 149 23.18 -3.65 9.58
N THR A 150 23.85 -2.84 8.78
CA THR A 150 24.73 -1.77 9.28
C THR A 150 23.94 -0.48 9.43
N ASP A 151 23.97 0.11 10.62
CA ASP A 151 23.33 1.40 10.90
C ASP A 151 24.12 2.59 10.35
N GLU A 152 23.61 3.82 10.50
CA GLU A 152 24.31 5.04 10.04
C GLU A 152 25.60 5.32 10.83
N ASN A 153 25.75 4.75 12.02
CA ASN A 153 26.94 4.88 12.85
C ASN A 153 28.02 3.83 12.48
N GLY A 154 27.73 2.94 11.53
CA GLY A 154 28.62 1.85 11.11
C GLY A 154 28.61 0.65 12.07
N ALA A 155 27.67 0.59 13.02
CA ALA A 155 27.48 -0.54 13.90
C ALA A 155 26.62 -1.62 13.23
N SER A 156 27.05 -2.87 13.32
CA SER A 156 26.25 -4.00 12.87
C SER A 156 25.16 -4.29 13.91
N GLN A 157 23.91 -4.27 13.47
CA GLN A 157 22.72 -4.50 14.27
C GLN A 157 22.07 -5.83 13.89
N SER A 158 21.84 -6.68 14.90
CA SER A 158 21.20 -7.99 14.73
C SER A 158 19.68 -7.87 14.63
N VAL A 159 19.08 -8.57 13.67
CA VAL A 159 17.65 -8.46 13.37
C VAL A 159 16.98 -9.82 13.23
N ALA A 160 15.78 -9.95 13.80
CA ALA A 160 14.89 -11.08 13.59
C ALA A 160 13.74 -10.69 12.66
N ILE A 161 13.32 -11.60 11.80
CA ILE A 161 12.18 -11.41 10.88
C ILE A 161 11.07 -12.39 11.25
N SER A 162 9.91 -11.85 11.56
CA SER A 162 8.65 -12.57 11.69
C SER A 162 7.80 -12.29 10.45
N ILE A 163 7.37 -13.33 9.74
CA ILE A 163 6.47 -13.24 8.60
C ILE A 163 5.09 -13.69 9.07
N GLY A 164 4.15 -12.76 9.08
CA GLY A 164 2.77 -13.02 9.45
C GLY A 164 2.06 -13.99 8.51
N PRO A 165 0.87 -14.45 8.90
CA PRO A 165 0.07 -15.36 8.08
C PRO A 165 -0.20 -14.78 6.69
N ARG A 166 -0.26 -15.66 5.69
CA ARG A 166 -0.50 -15.27 4.29
C ARG A 166 -1.90 -14.65 4.09
N TYR A 167 -2.92 -15.18 4.76
CA TYR A 167 -4.31 -14.79 4.50
C TYR A 167 -5.03 -14.23 5.73
N GLU A 168 -4.31 -14.07 6.84
CA GLU A 168 -4.88 -13.56 8.08
C GLU A 168 -4.15 -12.28 8.48
N THR A 169 -4.73 -11.60 9.46
CA THR A 169 -4.21 -10.35 9.96
C THR A 169 -3.17 -10.61 11.05
N VAL A 170 -2.07 -9.86 11.03
CA VAL A 170 -1.09 -9.89 12.12
C VAL A 170 -1.68 -9.19 13.35
N GLY A 171 -2.06 -9.99 14.33
CA GLY A 171 -2.64 -9.55 15.59
C GLY A 171 -1.68 -9.56 16.78
N ARG A 172 -2.20 -9.15 17.95
CA ARG A 172 -1.43 -9.08 19.21
C ARG A 172 -0.83 -10.42 19.61
N GLN A 173 -1.55 -11.52 19.40
CA GLN A 173 -1.08 -12.87 19.73
C GLN A 173 0.17 -13.24 18.92
N TRP A 174 0.16 -12.96 17.61
CA TRP A 174 1.29 -13.22 16.73
C TRP A 174 2.52 -12.40 17.15
N MET A 175 2.32 -11.11 17.37
CA MET A 175 3.39 -10.20 17.81
C MET A 175 3.99 -10.64 19.16
N SER A 176 3.15 -11.05 20.12
CA SER A 176 3.62 -11.56 21.41
C SER A 176 4.42 -12.85 21.27
N GLY A 177 4.00 -13.77 20.39
CA GLY A 177 4.73 -14.99 20.07
C GLY A 177 6.11 -14.68 19.49
N ALA A 178 6.16 -13.84 18.46
CA ALA A 178 7.39 -13.42 17.80
C ALA A 178 8.39 -12.77 18.76
N VAL A 179 7.92 -11.87 19.64
CA VAL A 179 8.78 -11.22 20.64
C VAL A 179 9.31 -12.23 21.66
N LYS A 180 8.45 -13.11 22.18
CA LYS A 180 8.87 -14.13 23.16
C LYS A 180 9.92 -15.05 22.57
N GLU A 181 9.80 -15.41 21.30
CA GLU A 181 10.79 -16.23 20.61
C GLU A 181 12.10 -15.47 20.37
N ALA A 182 12.02 -14.22 19.87
CA ALA A 182 13.19 -13.39 19.62
C ALA A 182 14.01 -13.10 20.89
N VAL A 183 13.36 -12.80 22.01
CA VAL A 183 14.02 -12.47 23.28
C VAL A 183 14.71 -13.69 23.91
N ARG A 184 14.28 -14.92 23.60
CA ARG A 184 14.91 -16.16 24.09
C ARG A 184 16.23 -16.49 23.39
N ARG A 185 16.52 -15.86 22.24
CA ARG A 185 17.74 -16.11 21.47
C ARG A 185 18.97 -15.49 22.15
N ILE A 186 20.09 -16.21 22.09
CA ILE A 186 21.42 -15.74 22.50
C ILE A 186 22.39 -15.94 21.32
N PRO A 187 22.97 -14.88 20.72
CA PRO A 187 22.88 -13.47 21.13
C PRO A 187 21.48 -12.87 20.93
N LYS A 188 21.19 -11.79 21.67
CA LYS A 188 19.91 -11.07 21.58
C LYS A 188 19.83 -10.33 20.25
N PHE A 189 18.65 -10.30 19.65
CA PHE A 189 18.35 -9.39 18.56
C PHE A 189 18.19 -7.95 19.07
N GLU A 190 18.56 -6.99 18.25
CA GLU A 190 18.42 -5.55 18.52
C GLU A 190 17.17 -4.96 17.85
N LEU A 191 16.60 -5.66 16.86
CA LEU A 191 15.37 -5.29 16.17
C LEU A 191 14.56 -6.54 15.82
N LEU A 192 13.23 -6.47 15.98
CA LEU A 192 12.29 -7.43 15.41
C LEU A 192 11.51 -6.77 14.28
N ILE A 193 11.64 -7.25 13.06
CA ILE A 193 10.82 -6.81 11.93
C ILE A 193 9.66 -7.79 11.77
N VAL A 194 8.43 -7.28 11.82
CA VAL A 194 7.21 -8.07 11.64
C VAL A 194 6.60 -7.71 10.30
N LEU A 195 6.62 -8.64 9.35
CA LEU A 195 6.02 -8.50 8.03
C LEU A 195 4.56 -8.96 8.08
N GLY A 196 3.64 -8.20 7.46
CA GLY A 196 2.24 -8.59 7.31
C GLY A 196 1.58 -7.91 6.12
N PHE A 197 0.61 -8.57 5.48
CA PHE A 197 -0.23 -7.91 4.47
C PHE A 197 -1.25 -6.99 5.14
N THR A 198 -1.79 -7.43 6.27
CA THR A 198 -2.72 -6.69 7.12
C THR A 198 -2.28 -6.79 8.58
N PHE A 199 -2.53 -5.72 9.33
CA PHE A 199 -2.33 -5.65 10.78
C PHE A 199 -3.67 -5.29 11.42
N GLU A 200 -3.94 -5.83 12.60
CA GLU A 200 -5.16 -5.47 13.33
C GLU A 200 -5.10 -3.99 13.73
N GLY A 201 -6.22 -3.28 13.85
CA GLY A 201 -6.25 -1.87 14.26
C GLY A 201 -6.11 -1.73 15.78
N TYR A 202 -4.89 -1.79 16.32
CA TYR A 202 -4.63 -1.61 17.76
C TYR A 202 -3.62 -0.48 18.00
N THR A 203 -3.60 0.06 19.21
CA THR A 203 -2.88 1.28 19.60
C THR A 203 -1.36 1.08 19.74
N ALA A 204 -0.60 2.13 19.36
CA ALA A 204 0.85 2.26 19.41
C ALA A 204 1.55 1.83 20.72
N ASP A 205 0.89 2.00 21.87
CA ASP A 205 1.58 1.90 23.16
C ASP A 205 2.15 0.50 23.45
N GLU A 206 1.61 -0.55 22.82
CA GLU A 206 2.12 -1.93 22.95
C GLU A 206 3.02 -2.36 21.79
N ARG A 207 3.14 -1.53 20.74
CA ARG A 207 3.69 -1.94 19.43
C ARG A 207 5.14 -1.59 19.21
N THR A 208 5.64 -0.49 19.76
CA THR A 208 7.04 -0.09 19.48
C THR A 208 8.03 -0.77 20.43
N ARG A 209 7.57 -1.23 21.61
CA ARG A 209 8.40 -1.93 22.60
C ARG A 209 7.57 -2.92 23.41
N MET A 210 7.72 -4.21 23.13
CA MET A 210 7.29 -5.25 24.06
C MET A 210 8.52 -5.74 24.82
N GLY A 211 8.75 -5.15 25.99
CA GLY A 211 10.01 -5.28 26.74
C GLY A 211 11.09 -4.34 26.20
N SER A 212 12.31 -4.84 26.04
CA SER A 212 13.46 -4.04 25.56
C SER A 212 13.72 -4.16 24.05
N LEU A 213 12.99 -5.01 23.34
CA LEU A 213 13.19 -5.26 21.91
C LEU A 213 12.31 -4.31 21.09
N PRO A 214 12.90 -3.39 20.29
CA PRO A 214 12.16 -2.59 19.33
C PRO A 214 11.50 -3.48 18.27
N ILE A 215 10.26 -3.15 17.92
CA ILE A 215 9.51 -3.86 16.88
C ILE A 215 9.21 -2.91 15.73
N LEU A 216 9.45 -3.38 14.52
CA LEU A 216 9.20 -2.67 13.28
C LEU A 216 8.12 -3.40 12.46
N PRO A 217 6.86 -2.95 12.50
CA PRO A 217 5.84 -3.46 11.61
C PRO A 217 6.10 -3.01 10.17
N VAL A 218 6.01 -3.94 9.23
CA VAL A 218 6.25 -3.69 7.81
C VAL A 218 5.12 -4.31 7.00
N LYS A 219 4.45 -3.45 6.22
CA LYS A 219 3.40 -3.83 5.30
C LYS A 219 4.00 -4.45 4.04
N MET A 220 3.56 -5.65 3.72
CA MET A 220 3.88 -6.34 2.48
C MET A 220 2.92 -5.90 1.37
N ASN A 221 3.46 -5.61 0.19
CA ASN A 221 2.64 -5.32 -0.99
C ASN A 221 1.94 -6.61 -1.46
N PRO A 222 0.61 -6.60 -1.71
CA PRO A 222 -0.14 -7.74 -2.22
C PRO A 222 0.44 -8.40 -3.49
N GLU A 223 1.25 -7.68 -4.28
CA GLU A 223 1.98 -8.26 -5.41
C GLU A 223 2.90 -9.42 -5.02
N LEU A 224 3.39 -9.47 -3.76
CA LEU A 224 4.19 -10.58 -3.23
C LEU A 224 3.41 -11.90 -3.10
N MET A 225 2.09 -11.87 -3.32
CA MET A 225 1.25 -13.08 -3.42
C MET A 225 1.33 -13.77 -4.77
N ILE A 226 1.95 -13.13 -5.75
CA ILE A 226 2.17 -13.66 -7.09
C ILE A 226 3.50 -14.41 -7.06
N ASP A 227 3.46 -15.73 -7.23
CA ASP A 227 4.66 -16.58 -7.11
C ASP A 227 5.68 -16.29 -8.23
N GLU A 228 5.23 -15.74 -9.37
CA GLU A 228 6.08 -15.35 -10.50
C GLU A 228 6.57 -13.89 -10.44
N LEU A 229 6.36 -13.18 -9.33
CA LEU A 229 6.85 -11.80 -9.19
C LEU A 229 8.37 -11.78 -9.39
N LYS A 230 8.82 -10.99 -10.36
CA LYS A 230 10.26 -10.88 -10.63
C LYS A 230 10.93 -10.14 -9.50
N ASN A 231 11.89 -10.82 -8.88
CA ASN A 231 12.73 -10.23 -7.85
C ASN A 231 13.76 -9.25 -8.45
N THR A 232 13.34 -8.02 -8.68
CA THR A 232 14.17 -6.95 -9.28
C THR A 232 14.78 -6.00 -8.24
N GLY A 233 14.38 -6.11 -6.97
CA GLY A 233 14.72 -5.14 -5.91
C GLY A 233 14.10 -3.75 -6.11
N ALA A 234 13.32 -3.56 -7.16
CA ALA A 234 12.59 -2.35 -7.47
C ALA A 234 11.11 -2.48 -7.05
N GLY A 235 10.50 -1.37 -6.67
CA GLY A 235 9.11 -1.32 -6.22
C GLY A 235 8.98 -1.28 -4.69
N ASN A 236 7.81 -0.86 -4.23
CA ASN A 236 7.47 -0.67 -2.83
C ASN A 236 6.92 -1.97 -2.24
N LEU A 237 7.76 -3.01 -2.12
CA LEU A 237 7.33 -4.35 -1.70
C LEU A 237 7.20 -4.51 -0.18
N PHE A 238 8.09 -3.84 0.58
CA PHE A 238 8.14 -3.90 2.03
C PHE A 238 8.20 -2.48 2.58
N MET A 239 7.05 -1.98 3.04
CA MET A 239 6.91 -0.61 3.51
C MET A 239 6.80 -0.61 5.03
N ASN A 240 7.75 0.06 5.69
CA ASN A 240 7.57 0.44 7.07
C ASN A 240 6.50 1.53 7.12
N PHE A 241 5.38 1.22 7.79
CA PHE A 241 4.23 2.09 7.80
C PHE A 241 3.93 2.55 9.22
N GLY A 242 3.81 3.87 9.34
CA GLY A 242 3.56 4.52 10.61
C GLY A 242 2.10 4.58 11.01
N GLU A 243 1.82 5.02 12.23
CA GLU A 243 0.45 5.25 12.70
C GLU A 243 0.04 6.71 12.51
N PRO A 244 -1.26 7.03 12.30
CA PRO A 244 -1.74 8.40 12.36
C PRO A 244 -1.29 9.06 13.67
N ASP A 245 -0.68 10.23 13.59
CA ASP A 245 -0.37 11.07 14.74
C ASP A 245 -1.39 12.21 14.78
N ILE A 246 -2.12 12.32 15.89
CA ILE A 246 -3.20 13.29 16.05
C ILE A 246 -3.19 13.92 17.45
N GLU A 247 -3.73 15.11 17.55
CA GLU A 247 -4.17 15.71 18.80
C GLU A 247 -5.69 15.72 18.88
N ILE A 248 -6.23 15.44 20.06
CA ILE A 248 -7.66 15.50 20.33
C ILE A 248 -7.90 16.64 21.33
N HIS A 249 -8.65 17.63 20.89
CA HIS A 249 -8.99 18.82 21.67
C HIS A 249 -10.46 18.77 22.08
N ARG A 250 -10.74 18.88 23.37
CA ARG A 250 -12.10 19.00 23.90
C ARG A 250 -12.49 20.47 24.00
N GLN A 251 -13.61 20.81 23.39
CA GLN A 251 -14.14 22.17 23.40
C GLN A 251 -15.03 22.43 24.63
N PRO A 252 -15.30 23.72 24.97
CA PRO A 252 -16.13 24.08 26.11
C PRO A 252 -17.58 23.57 26.03
N ASP A 253 -18.08 23.27 24.84
CA ASP A 253 -19.43 22.75 24.56
C ASP A 253 -19.50 21.21 24.56
N ASP A 254 -18.44 20.55 25.04
CA ASP A 254 -18.29 19.09 25.06
C ASP A 254 -18.14 18.41 23.69
N THR A 255 -17.91 19.18 22.63
CA THR A 255 -17.52 18.63 21.33
C THR A 255 -16.02 18.34 21.28
N LEU A 256 -15.65 17.43 20.38
CA LEU A 256 -14.27 17.05 20.10
C LEU A 256 -13.83 17.62 18.75
N VAL A 257 -12.56 18.03 18.69
CA VAL A 257 -11.87 18.39 17.46
C VAL A 257 -10.60 17.56 17.37
N VAL A 258 -10.40 16.92 16.23
CA VAL A 258 -9.20 16.11 15.95
C VAL A 258 -8.30 16.89 15.01
N ARG A 259 -7.05 17.08 15.39
CA ARG A 259 -6.02 17.67 14.54
C ARG A 259 -5.02 16.61 14.12
N LEU A 260 -4.91 16.36 12.82
CA LEU A 260 -3.91 15.52 12.20
C LEU A 260 -2.54 16.22 12.23
N LEU A 261 -1.60 15.63 12.96
CA LEU A 261 -0.21 16.06 12.99
C LEU A 261 0.62 15.37 11.90
N GLY A 262 0.23 14.16 11.49
CA GLY A 262 0.90 13.43 10.43
C GLY A 262 0.77 11.92 10.58
N VAL A 263 1.86 11.22 10.27
CA VAL A 263 1.99 9.77 10.49
C VAL A 263 3.37 9.52 11.11
N ASP A 264 3.39 8.81 12.23
CA ASP A 264 4.58 8.44 12.99
C ASP A 264 5.34 7.30 12.33
N VAL A 265 6.47 7.57 11.70
CA VAL A 265 7.28 6.54 11.07
C VAL A 265 8.48 6.17 11.94
N PHE A 266 8.67 4.87 12.20
CA PHE A 266 9.86 4.40 12.91
C PHE A 266 11.08 4.47 11.99
N ASP A 267 12.05 5.32 12.29
CA ASP A 267 13.33 5.33 11.59
C ASP A 267 14.22 4.21 12.16
N ALA A 268 14.26 3.08 11.45
CA ALA A 268 15.03 1.90 11.87
C ALA A 268 16.55 2.10 11.85
N ARG A 269 17.04 3.14 11.17
CA ARG A 269 18.47 3.49 11.21
C ARG A 269 18.83 4.28 12.46
N GLN A 270 17.93 5.16 12.90
CA GLN A 270 18.14 5.99 14.09
C GLN A 270 17.57 5.36 15.37
N GLY A 271 16.71 4.33 15.24
CA GLY A 271 15.98 3.74 16.35
C GLY A 271 14.94 4.68 16.98
N LEU A 272 14.48 5.69 16.22
CA LEU A 272 13.60 6.76 16.71
C LEU A 272 12.31 6.83 15.90
N VAL A 273 11.19 7.08 16.57
CA VAL A 273 9.91 7.40 15.91
C VAL A 273 9.92 8.89 15.54
N ARG A 274 9.57 9.21 14.29
CA ARG A 274 9.43 10.59 13.80
C ARG A 274 8.02 10.82 13.29
N SER A 275 7.36 11.86 13.79
CA SER A 275 6.11 12.38 13.24
C SER A 275 6.43 13.29 12.05
N ASN A 276 5.77 13.03 10.91
CA ASN A 276 5.96 13.77 9.65
C ASN A 276 4.89 14.85 9.43
N ASP A 277 5.12 15.72 8.44
CA ASP A 277 4.16 16.73 7.96
C ASP A 277 2.88 16.08 7.37
N PRO A 278 1.67 16.58 7.69
CA PRO A 278 0.41 16.14 7.07
C PRO A 278 0.37 16.28 5.55
N GLY A 279 1.24 17.09 4.93
CA GLY A 279 1.30 17.29 3.48
C GLY A 279 1.55 16.01 2.66
N GLU A 280 2.12 14.96 3.26
CA GLU A 280 2.37 13.66 2.60
C GLU A 280 1.16 12.70 2.65
N ILE A 281 0.08 13.13 3.29
CA ILE A 281 -1.18 12.39 3.38
C ILE A 281 -2.05 12.80 2.18
N ALA A 282 -2.71 11.82 1.56
CA ALA A 282 -3.66 12.11 0.49
C ALA A 282 -5.02 12.47 1.09
N CYS A 283 -5.51 11.63 2.00
CA CYS A 283 -6.73 11.84 2.73
C CYS A 283 -6.70 11.18 4.10
N TRP A 284 -7.57 11.65 4.98
CA TRP A 284 -7.79 11.08 6.29
C TRP A 284 -9.28 11.11 6.64
N PHE A 285 -9.70 10.10 7.39
CA PHE A 285 -11.09 9.83 7.72
C PHE A 285 -11.22 9.63 9.23
N ILE A 286 -12.37 10.03 9.78
CA ILE A 286 -12.69 9.79 11.19
C ILE A 286 -13.97 8.99 11.25
N ASP A 287 -13.92 7.90 11.99
CA ASP A 287 -15.07 7.26 12.58
C ASP A 287 -15.25 7.82 14.00
N THR A 288 -16.29 8.63 14.19
CA THR A 288 -16.55 9.32 15.46
C THR A 288 -17.27 8.44 16.49
N ASP A 289 -17.63 7.20 16.15
CA ASP A 289 -18.37 6.27 17.01
C ASP A 289 -18.00 4.84 16.58
N TYR A 290 -16.75 4.48 16.87
CA TYR A 290 -16.14 3.24 16.39
C TYR A 290 -16.43 2.09 17.35
N ASP A 291 -17.01 1.01 16.82
CA ASP A 291 -17.46 -0.17 17.55
C ASP A 291 -16.44 -1.32 17.58
N GLU A 292 -15.24 -1.10 17.03
CA GLU A 292 -14.18 -2.11 16.87
C GLU A 292 -14.48 -3.21 15.83
N GLU A 293 -15.65 -3.20 15.20
CA GLU A 293 -16.01 -4.20 14.18
C GLU A 293 -15.87 -3.64 12.76
N ALA A 294 -16.38 -2.43 12.52
CA ALA A 294 -16.43 -1.84 11.21
C ALA A 294 -16.08 -0.35 11.23
N PHE A 295 -15.24 0.07 10.29
CA PHE A 295 -14.89 1.48 10.15
C PHE A 295 -15.88 2.19 9.23
N PHE A 296 -16.64 3.13 9.77
CA PHE A 296 -17.55 3.98 8.99
C PHE A 296 -16.95 5.38 8.81
N VAL A 297 -16.82 5.80 7.56
CA VAL A 297 -16.37 7.16 7.23
C VAL A 297 -17.48 8.14 7.60
N ARG A 298 -17.39 8.73 8.79
CA ARG A 298 -18.33 9.76 9.27
C ARG A 298 -17.81 11.16 8.96
N HIS A 299 -16.50 11.36 9.01
CA HIS A 299 -15.82 12.57 8.54
C HIS A 299 -14.76 12.22 7.51
N ALA A 300 -14.58 13.09 6.51
CA ALA A 300 -13.56 12.93 5.48
C ALA A 300 -12.86 14.23 5.12
N TYR A 301 -11.54 14.15 5.03
CA TYR A 301 -10.67 15.30 4.82
C TYR A 301 -9.49 14.96 3.90
N PHE A 302 -8.97 16.00 3.27
CA PHE A 302 -7.82 15.96 2.37
C PHE A 302 -6.78 16.97 2.83
N THR A 303 -5.51 16.62 2.67
CA THR A 303 -4.36 17.46 3.05
C THR A 303 -3.58 17.94 1.82
N GLY A 304 -4.09 17.63 0.62
CA GLY A 304 -3.36 17.67 -0.65
C GLY A 304 -2.81 19.04 -1.03
N ALA A 305 -1.50 19.06 -1.28
CA ALA A 305 -0.72 20.18 -1.80
C ALA A 305 -0.97 20.52 -3.28
N ASP A 306 -1.71 19.70 -4.05
CA ASP A 306 -1.82 19.81 -5.53
C ASP A 306 -3.26 19.76 -6.10
N GLU A 307 -4.30 20.04 -5.31
CA GLU A 307 -5.72 19.98 -5.74
C GLU A 307 -6.07 18.71 -6.58
N PRO A 308 -5.71 17.48 -6.17
CA PRO A 308 -5.80 16.28 -7.02
C PRO A 308 -7.21 16.01 -7.57
N TYR A 309 -8.24 16.53 -6.90
CA TYR A 309 -9.64 16.35 -7.26
C TYR A 309 -10.25 17.51 -8.08
N LYS A 310 -9.45 18.48 -8.55
CA LYS A 310 -9.91 19.53 -9.47
C LYS A 310 -10.52 18.96 -10.76
N LYS A 311 -9.93 17.89 -11.29
CA LYS A 311 -10.45 17.14 -12.45
C LYS A 311 -11.78 16.45 -12.12
N LEU A 312 -11.93 15.93 -10.89
CA LEU A 312 -13.17 15.31 -10.43
C LEU A 312 -14.29 16.35 -10.32
N LYS A 313 -14.00 17.54 -9.75
CA LYS A 313 -14.93 18.68 -9.71
C LYS A 313 -15.42 19.08 -11.10
N GLN A 314 -14.51 19.14 -12.09
CA GLN A 314 -14.85 19.46 -13.48
C GLN A 314 -15.68 18.35 -14.17
N ALA A 315 -15.37 17.08 -13.88
CA ALA A 315 -16.02 15.93 -14.50
C ALA A 315 -17.44 15.68 -13.97
N LEU A 316 -17.68 15.87 -12.68
CA LEU A 316 -18.98 15.59 -12.06
C LEU A 316 -20.09 16.53 -12.54
N ARG A 317 -19.75 17.73 -13.06
CA ARG A 317 -20.70 18.71 -13.63
C ARG A 317 -21.98 18.96 -12.80
N ALA A 318 -21.96 18.60 -11.52
CA ALA A 318 -23.05 18.81 -10.59
C ALA A 318 -22.84 20.16 -9.89
N GLU A 319 -23.92 20.71 -9.32
CA GLU A 319 -23.86 21.86 -8.42
C GLU A 319 -23.09 21.45 -7.15
N ILE A 320 -21.76 21.53 -7.22
CA ILE A 320 -20.89 21.33 -6.06
C ILE A 320 -20.89 22.64 -5.28
N ASP A 321 -21.38 22.59 -4.05
CA ASP A 321 -21.23 23.69 -3.09
C ASP A 321 -19.74 23.92 -2.85
N ALA A 322 -19.24 25.08 -3.30
CA ALA A 322 -17.84 25.44 -3.19
C ALA A 322 -17.38 25.52 -1.74
N SER A 323 -18.25 25.96 -0.83
CA SER A 323 -17.93 26.09 0.60
C SER A 323 -17.81 24.72 1.28
N ALA A 324 -18.70 23.79 0.94
CA ALA A 324 -18.61 22.41 1.41
C ALA A 324 -17.33 21.73 0.90
N TRP A 325 -16.94 22.00 -0.35
CA TRP A 325 -15.72 21.45 -0.94
C TRP A 325 -14.45 21.99 -0.29
N GLU A 326 -14.36 23.30 -0.06
CA GLU A 326 -13.24 23.90 0.68
C GLU A 326 -13.15 23.37 2.10
N SER A 327 -14.28 23.03 2.72
CA SER A 327 -14.29 22.43 4.05
C SER A 327 -13.63 21.06 4.12
N LEU A 328 -13.45 20.36 3.00
CA LEU A 328 -12.78 19.06 2.98
C LEU A 328 -11.25 19.19 3.05
N TYR A 329 -10.66 20.33 2.69
CA TYR A 329 -9.21 20.51 2.67
C TYR A 329 -8.70 21.09 3.98
N ARG A 330 -8.46 20.23 4.97
CA ARG A 330 -8.00 20.62 6.30
C ARG A 330 -7.30 19.47 7.03
N THR A 331 -6.41 19.85 7.93
CA THR A 331 -5.75 18.96 8.89
C THR A 331 -6.46 18.92 10.25
N GLU A 332 -7.51 19.72 10.44
CA GLU A 332 -8.28 19.77 11.68
C GLU A 332 -9.74 19.45 11.38
N SER A 333 -10.39 18.60 12.18
CA SER A 333 -11.76 18.20 11.91
C SER A 333 -12.74 19.33 12.19
N LEU A 334 -13.94 19.22 11.63
CA LEU A 334 -15.09 19.92 12.19
C LEU A 334 -15.39 19.35 13.58
N PRO A 335 -15.96 20.16 14.49
CA PRO A 335 -16.38 19.68 15.79
C PRO A 335 -17.43 18.57 15.67
N PHE A 336 -17.33 17.54 16.51
CA PHE A 336 -18.31 16.47 16.60
C PHE A 336 -18.59 16.09 18.06
N ALA A 337 -19.76 15.51 18.33
CA ALA A 337 -20.13 15.09 19.67
C ALA A 337 -19.25 13.92 20.13
N ARG A 338 -18.92 13.87 21.42
CA ARG A 338 -18.21 12.73 22.00
C ARG A 338 -19.07 11.46 21.86
N PRO A 339 -18.51 10.34 21.36
CA PRO A 339 -19.25 9.08 21.26
C PRO A 339 -19.62 8.51 22.63
N GLU A 340 -20.78 7.86 22.70
CA GLU A 340 -21.21 7.12 23.90
C GLU A 340 -20.26 5.96 24.20
N GLY A 341 -19.74 5.29 23.16
CA GLY A 341 -18.76 4.21 23.29
C GLY A 341 -17.35 4.67 23.71
N GLY A 342 -17.11 5.99 23.77
CA GLY A 342 -15.83 6.56 24.21
C GLY A 342 -14.64 6.27 23.26
N LYS A 343 -14.90 5.81 22.03
CA LYS A 343 -13.87 5.45 21.06
C LYS A 343 -14.12 6.11 19.72
N ILE A 344 -13.04 6.62 19.14
CA ILE A 344 -12.99 7.05 17.74
C ILE A 344 -11.91 6.27 17.01
N ALA A 345 -12.03 6.15 15.69
CA ALA A 345 -10.94 5.66 14.85
C ALA A 345 -10.56 6.71 13.82
N VAL A 346 -9.26 6.89 13.60
CA VAL A 346 -8.73 7.74 12.55
C VAL A 346 -8.01 6.88 11.54
N LYS A 347 -8.41 7.00 10.27
CA LYS A 347 -7.76 6.34 9.14
C LYS A 347 -7.03 7.37 8.29
N VAL A 348 -5.80 7.06 7.90
CA VAL A 348 -4.97 7.89 7.01
C VAL A 348 -4.60 7.07 5.79
N ILE A 349 -4.65 7.71 4.61
CA ILE A 349 -4.26 7.11 3.34
C ILE A 349 -3.21 8.00 2.66
N ASN A 350 -2.09 7.41 2.25
CA ASN A 350 -1.03 8.13 1.53
C ASN A 350 -1.32 8.24 0.02
N HIS A 351 -0.49 8.97 -0.72
CA HIS A 351 -0.62 9.10 -2.19
C HIS A 351 -0.39 7.80 -2.98
N TYR A 352 0.16 6.77 -2.34
CA TYR A 352 0.38 5.45 -2.94
C TYR A 352 -0.79 4.47 -2.69
N GLY A 353 -1.82 4.90 -1.96
CA GLY A 353 -3.00 4.08 -1.65
C GLY A 353 -2.82 3.19 -0.41
N ASP A 354 -1.74 3.35 0.34
CA ASP A 354 -1.58 2.64 1.60
C ASP A 354 -2.42 3.28 2.70
N GLU A 355 -3.26 2.46 3.33
CA GLU A 355 -4.08 2.85 4.48
C GLU A 355 -3.50 2.38 5.82
N VAL A 356 -3.73 3.19 6.85
CA VAL A 356 -3.56 2.84 8.26
C VAL A 356 -4.67 3.41 9.11
N LEU A 357 -5.02 2.69 10.17
CA LEU A 357 -6.07 3.04 11.10
C LEU A 357 -5.55 2.93 12.53
N LYS A 358 -5.90 3.92 13.36
CA LYS A 358 -5.63 3.92 14.80
C LYS A 358 -6.89 4.30 15.56
N VAL A 359 -7.16 3.55 16.62
CA VAL A 359 -8.27 3.77 17.55
C VAL A 359 -7.79 4.64 18.70
N TYR A 360 -8.63 5.55 19.17
CA TYR A 360 -8.35 6.45 20.28
C TYR A 360 -9.51 6.40 21.28
N GLU A 361 -9.17 6.32 22.56
CA GLU A 361 -10.13 6.51 23.64
C GLU A 361 -10.28 8.01 23.93
N VAL A 362 -11.52 8.49 24.04
CA VAL A 362 -11.86 9.93 24.13
C VAL A 362 -12.82 10.25 25.26
#